data_AF-A0A3D0HW69-F1
#
_entry.id   AF-A0A3D0HW69-F1
#
_cell.length_a   1.000
_cell.length_b   1.000
_cell.length_c   1.000
_cell.angle_alpha   90.00
_cell.angle_beta   90.00
_cell.angle_gamma   90.00
#
_symmetry.space_group_name_H-M   'P 1'
#
loop_
_entity.id
_entity.type
_entity.pdbx_description
1 polymer ?
#
loop_
_entity_poly.entity_id
_entity_poly.type
_entity_poly.pdbx_seq_one_letter_code
_entity_poly.pdbx_strand_id
1 'polypeptide(L)'
;MKTNTYLRNLSLLLLGVGISLTAASQDIVVAEENTSHLTSILDKSIYSAEPGSEDVTIQVRETGSFSGIDVGGAFNVYISIGDPVQVKVEIDEELQSKVGTEVRGGILYISTLGSLRNPSKMNVYITVPTLNNVNAGGAATLKMVEGQTISGESLSITAHGAANIRLFVDLKEIEADISGAADVDLEGNTGTLQTEVSGAATLKAYNLVAENTDAEVSGAADARLNGSGEVSVETSGAGSVKFKNNPQSLVRKGRSETTGSRSQLVMVDDDEDTVSVNLGAFRVGVNESRGTTEVQVGKHSLIVDDDGNVKWRRNNRYRHFDGHWGGFDLSFNGYVNSDMNMNFSKADSYLDLDIPKSIGVHLNIYEQNIQLNPSGTIGLVTGLGIEWHNYRFEGNVRLDPDSSVLKGYFYKGVTLDKSKLTVSYLTLPVLFEYQNQADRKLSQFHVSAGVLLGVRIGSHSKLIYNQTDTPYELIDPATGNTVIVNKSPLEETYKQFESFHLNPFKADAMVRIGWGYINLFGTYGITTLFRSEKGPELYPFSVGIKLIGW
;
A
#
# COMPACT_ATOMS: atom_id res chain seq x y z
N MET A 1 28.08 -23.91 -50.11
CA MET A 1 28.96 -23.83 -48.92
C MET A 1 28.19 -22.99 -47.90
N LYS A 2 27.66 -23.55 -46.80
CA LYS A 2 28.38 -23.99 -45.58
C LYS A 2 29.20 -22.81 -44.97
N THR A 3 29.04 -22.37 -43.73
CA THR A 3 28.22 -22.82 -42.58
C THR A 3 28.45 -21.87 -41.37
N ASN A 4 27.52 -21.87 -40.42
CA ASN A 4 27.75 -21.92 -38.95
C ASN A 4 28.16 -20.62 -38.18
N THR A 5 27.75 -20.34 -36.91
CA THR A 5 26.94 -21.06 -35.90
C THR A 5 26.92 -20.29 -34.56
N TYR A 6 25.73 -20.21 -33.90
CA TYR A 6 25.43 -20.36 -32.43
C TYR A 6 26.09 -19.40 -31.39
N LEU A 7 25.65 -19.12 -30.13
CA LEU A 7 24.66 -19.49 -29.09
C LEU A 7 24.50 -18.23 -28.17
N ARG A 8 23.39 -17.90 -27.47
CA ARG A 8 22.58 -18.52 -26.39
C ARG A 8 23.17 -18.45 -24.96
N ASN A 9 22.29 -18.11 -24.01
CA ASN A 9 22.25 -18.32 -22.53
C ASN A 9 22.88 -17.24 -21.63
N LEU A 10 22.17 -16.65 -20.63
CA LEU A 10 21.47 -17.16 -19.43
C LEU A 10 22.45 -17.51 -18.30
N SER A 11 22.36 -16.84 -17.14
CA SER A 11 22.68 -17.44 -15.84
C SER A 11 22.03 -16.73 -14.64
N LEU A 12 21.54 -17.58 -13.75
CA LEU A 12 20.76 -17.38 -12.54
C LEU A 12 21.69 -17.32 -11.30
N LEU A 13 21.15 -16.86 -10.17
CA LEU A 13 21.67 -16.99 -8.79
C LEU A 13 22.41 -18.32 -8.48
N LEU A 14 23.48 -18.27 -7.69
CA LEU A 14 23.54 -18.90 -6.35
C LEU A 14 24.80 -18.50 -5.54
N LEU A 15 24.63 -18.51 -4.21
CA LEU A 15 25.64 -18.37 -3.16
C LEU A 15 26.79 -19.39 -3.25
N GLY A 16 27.96 -18.99 -2.74
CA GLY A 16 28.79 -19.87 -1.90
C GLY A 16 30.22 -20.17 -2.36
N VAL A 17 31.17 -19.67 -1.55
CA VAL A 17 32.51 -20.21 -1.26
C VAL A 17 33.63 -20.01 -2.29
N GLY A 18 34.71 -19.38 -1.82
CA GLY A 18 36.06 -19.92 -2.03
C GLY A 18 36.97 -19.21 -3.03
N ILE A 19 37.67 -18.19 -2.52
CA ILE A 19 39.00 -17.70 -2.92
C ILE A 19 39.84 -18.72 -3.73
N SER A 20 40.35 -18.31 -4.90
CA SER A 20 41.81 -18.22 -5.11
C SER A 20 42.16 -17.43 -6.37
N LEU A 21 43.06 -16.48 -6.15
CA LEU A 21 43.71 -15.57 -7.07
C LEU A 21 44.89 -16.29 -7.76
N THR A 22 45.06 -16.15 -9.08
CA THR A 22 46.39 -16.32 -9.71
C THR A 22 46.53 -15.39 -10.91
N ALA A 23 47.52 -14.51 -10.82
CA ALA A 23 47.93 -13.53 -11.81
C ALA A 23 48.84 -14.14 -12.90
N ALA A 24 48.87 -13.49 -14.06
CA ALA A 24 50.03 -13.33 -14.96
C ALA A 24 49.61 -12.30 -16.03
N SER A 25 49.96 -11.01 -15.93
CA SER A 25 51.26 -10.36 -16.13
C SER A 25 51.80 -10.44 -17.56
N GLN A 26 52.27 -9.26 -18.01
CA GLN A 26 53.22 -8.94 -19.08
C GLN A 26 52.62 -8.45 -20.40
N ASP A 27 53.08 -7.37 -21.03
CA ASP A 27 54.01 -6.27 -20.69
C ASP A 27 54.12 -5.38 -21.96
N ILE A 28 54.76 -4.19 -21.85
CA ILE A 28 55.49 -3.45 -22.92
C ILE A 28 54.61 -2.55 -23.84
N VAL A 29 54.89 -1.27 -24.17
CA VAL A 29 56.09 -0.39 -24.18
C VAL A 29 55.66 1.07 -23.88
N VAL A 30 56.56 1.87 -23.30
CA VAL A 30 56.51 3.35 -23.17
C VAL A 30 57.34 4.01 -24.29
N ALA A 31 56.87 5.14 -24.86
CA ALA A 31 57.72 6.26 -25.30
C ALA A 31 56.90 7.55 -25.53
N GLU A 32 57.46 8.66 -25.05
CA GLU A 32 57.00 10.06 -25.05
C GLU A 32 56.95 10.70 -26.46
N GLU A 33 56.11 11.73 -26.69
CA GLU A 33 56.46 13.17 -26.55
C GLU A 33 55.49 14.13 -27.30
N ASN A 34 55.18 15.21 -26.59
CA ASN A 34 54.59 16.54 -26.86
C ASN A 34 54.17 17.11 -28.25
N THR A 35 53.27 18.11 -28.11
CA THR A 35 52.84 19.24 -29.00
C THR A 35 51.75 18.97 -30.04
N SER A 36 50.88 19.91 -30.45
CA SER A 36 50.06 20.97 -29.83
C SER A 36 49.24 21.59 -30.98
N HIS A 37 48.00 22.02 -30.72
CA HIS A 37 47.17 22.95 -31.53
C HIS A 37 46.62 22.49 -32.89
N LEU A 38 45.31 22.22 -32.94
CA LEU A 38 44.40 22.85 -33.90
C LEU A 38 43.00 22.96 -33.27
N THR A 39 42.59 24.20 -33.02
CA THR A 39 41.23 24.61 -32.71
C THR A 39 40.37 24.56 -33.97
N SER A 40 39.20 23.93 -33.90
CA SER A 40 38.04 24.39 -34.69
C SER A 40 36.75 24.18 -33.91
N ILE A 41 36.18 25.32 -33.54
CA ILE A 41 34.89 25.51 -32.89
C ILE A 41 33.78 25.08 -33.86
N LEU A 42 32.82 24.28 -33.39
CA LEU A 42 31.36 24.37 -33.61
C LEU A 42 30.73 22.98 -33.40
N ASP A 43 30.33 22.66 -32.18
CA ASP A 43 28.90 22.44 -31.92
C ASP A 43 28.56 22.54 -30.42
N LYS A 44 27.40 23.12 -30.16
CA LYS A 44 26.82 23.27 -28.82
C LYS A 44 26.27 21.94 -28.33
N SER A 45 26.17 21.83 -27.01
CA SER A 45 25.39 20.87 -26.23
C SER A 45 26.00 19.47 -26.07
N ILE A 46 26.67 19.29 -24.94
CA ILE A 46 26.46 18.26 -23.91
C ILE A 46 27.51 18.60 -22.85
N TYR A 47 27.11 19.28 -21.76
CA TYR A 47 27.91 19.24 -20.54
C TYR A 47 27.77 17.80 -20.04
N SER A 48 28.80 16.99 -20.30
CA SER A 48 29.00 15.73 -19.64
C SER A 48 29.08 16.03 -18.14
N ALA A 49 28.08 15.60 -17.39
CA ALA A 49 28.23 15.44 -15.96
C ALA A 49 29.30 14.37 -15.76
N GLU A 50 30.45 14.77 -15.20
CA GLU A 50 31.44 13.83 -14.73
C GLU A 50 30.75 12.91 -13.69
N PRO A 51 30.91 11.58 -13.80
CA PRO A 51 30.49 10.68 -12.75
C PRO A 51 31.35 10.98 -11.51
N GLY A 52 30.70 11.17 -10.36
CA GLY A 52 31.35 11.48 -9.08
C GLY A 52 32.58 10.61 -8.87
N SER A 53 33.73 11.26 -8.76
CA SER A 53 35.01 10.62 -8.46
C SER A 53 34.92 9.95 -7.09
N GLU A 54 35.52 8.76 -6.94
CA GLU A 54 35.50 7.97 -5.69
C GLU A 54 36.23 8.63 -4.50
N ASP A 55 36.64 9.90 -4.61
CA ASP A 55 37.40 10.63 -3.59
C ASP A 55 36.47 11.40 -2.63
N VAL A 56 35.87 10.64 -1.71
CA VAL A 56 35.10 11.21 -0.60
C VAL A 56 36.07 11.81 0.43
N THR A 57 35.85 13.07 0.79
CA THR A 57 36.67 13.79 1.78
C THR A 57 35.85 14.19 3.00
N ILE A 58 36.52 14.36 4.14
CA ILE A 58 35.91 14.90 5.37
C ILE A 58 36.46 16.31 5.59
N GLN A 59 35.56 17.31 5.61
CA GLN A 59 35.90 18.69 5.92
C GLN A 59 35.29 19.11 7.25
N VAL A 60 36.13 19.58 8.18
CA VAL A 60 35.67 20.23 9.41
C VAL A 60 35.17 21.63 9.06
N ARG A 61 33.97 21.98 9.53
CA ARG A 61 33.35 23.29 9.33
C ARG A 61 33.48 24.11 10.59
N GLU A 62 34.16 25.25 10.47
CA GLU A 62 34.19 26.27 11.51
C GLU A 62 32.80 26.89 11.61
N THR A 63 32.14 26.67 12.75
CA THR A 63 30.79 27.14 13.03
C THR A 63 30.77 27.82 14.39
N GLY A 64 29.83 28.75 14.60
CA GLY A 64 29.56 29.27 15.94
C GLY A 64 28.93 28.20 16.83
N SER A 65 28.69 28.51 18.10
CA SER A 65 27.92 27.62 18.98
C SER A 65 26.45 27.57 18.54
N PHE A 66 25.84 26.39 18.61
CA PHE A 66 24.43 26.18 18.32
C PHE A 66 23.87 25.09 19.24
N SER A 67 22.56 25.10 19.39
CA SER A 67 21.78 24.10 20.14
C SER A 67 20.56 23.61 19.36
N GLY A 68 20.42 24.05 18.10
CA GLY A 68 19.41 23.57 17.16
C GLY A 68 20.02 23.13 15.85
N ILE A 69 19.35 22.22 15.14
CA ILE A 69 19.75 21.72 13.81
C ILE A 69 18.57 21.84 12.87
N ASP A 70 18.78 22.46 11.71
CA ASP A 70 17.84 22.53 10.60
C ASP A 70 18.51 21.93 9.37
N VAL A 71 17.94 20.86 8.82
CA VAL A 71 18.49 20.18 7.64
C VAL A 71 17.43 20.01 6.55
N GLY A 72 17.78 20.48 5.35
CA GLY A 72 17.00 20.29 4.14
C GLY A 72 17.79 19.54 3.07
N GLY A 73 17.12 18.63 2.37
CA GLY A 73 17.70 17.85 1.26
C GLY A 73 17.77 16.36 1.59
N ALA A 74 18.77 15.64 1.09
CA ALA A 74 18.92 14.19 1.24
C ALA A 74 20.13 13.81 2.13
N PHE A 75 20.46 14.66 3.11
CA PHE A 75 21.61 14.46 3.99
C PHE A 75 21.34 13.37 5.05
N ASN A 76 22.38 12.61 5.39
CA ASN A 76 22.44 11.77 6.58
C ASN A 76 23.21 12.51 7.68
N VAL A 77 22.51 12.91 8.73
CA VAL A 77 23.09 13.64 9.86
C VAL A 77 23.26 12.70 11.04
N TYR A 78 24.47 12.66 11.60
CA TYR A 78 24.82 11.87 12.78
C TYR A 78 25.11 12.80 13.94
N ILE A 79 24.32 12.68 15.01
CA ILE A 79 24.35 13.60 16.16
C ILE A 79 25.03 12.92 17.35
N SER A 80 25.96 13.61 17.98
CA SER A 80 26.66 13.20 19.21
C SER A 80 26.60 14.32 20.25
N ILE A 81 26.45 13.94 21.53
CA ILE A 81 26.42 14.91 22.63
C ILE A 81 27.81 15.01 23.24
N GLY A 82 28.35 16.22 23.29
CA GLY A 82 29.67 16.47 23.88
C GLY A 82 30.30 17.79 23.46
N ASP A 83 31.52 18.00 23.96
CA ASP A 83 32.36 19.16 23.68
C ASP A 83 33.70 18.72 23.07
N PRO A 84 34.33 19.55 22.22
CA PRO A 84 33.83 20.85 21.73
C PRO A 84 32.76 20.70 20.64
N VAL A 85 31.99 21.78 20.41
CA VAL A 85 31.09 21.87 19.25
C VAL A 85 31.87 21.62 17.96
N GLN A 86 31.38 20.69 17.13
CA GLN A 86 32.06 20.31 15.90
C GLN A 86 31.07 19.90 14.82
N VAL A 87 31.33 20.36 13.59
CA VAL A 87 30.57 19.96 12.39
C VAL A 87 31.56 19.42 11.36
N LYS A 88 31.31 18.22 10.84
CA LYS A 88 32.11 17.60 9.78
C LYS A 88 31.22 17.20 8.62
N VAL A 89 31.61 17.53 7.39
CA VAL A 89 30.89 17.14 6.18
C VAL A 89 31.72 16.12 5.41
N GLU A 90 31.14 14.94 5.19
CA GLU A 90 31.70 13.85 4.38
C GLU A 90 30.90 13.71 3.08
N ILE A 91 31.53 14.12 1.97
CA ILE A 91 30.99 14.12 0.60
C ILE A 91 32.15 14.09 -0.39
N ASP A 92 31.87 13.78 -1.66
CA ASP A 92 32.80 13.91 -2.78
C ASP A 92 33.53 15.27 -2.75
N GLU A 93 34.86 15.29 -2.93
CA GLU A 93 35.69 16.49 -2.81
C GLU A 93 35.17 17.66 -3.64
N GLU A 94 34.81 17.41 -4.90
CA GLU A 94 34.28 18.42 -5.83
C GLU A 94 32.95 19.05 -5.38
N LEU A 95 32.20 18.34 -4.54
CA LEU A 95 30.89 18.75 -4.04
C LEU A 95 30.95 19.39 -2.65
N GLN A 96 32.11 19.45 -1.99
CA GLN A 96 32.26 20.08 -0.66
C GLN A 96 31.76 21.54 -0.64
N SER A 97 31.98 22.29 -1.72
CA SER A 97 31.52 23.68 -1.84
C SER A 97 30.00 23.83 -2.04
N LYS A 98 29.30 22.74 -2.35
CA LYS A 98 27.85 22.69 -2.57
C LYS A 98 27.06 22.41 -1.29
N VAL A 99 27.73 22.12 -0.17
CA VAL A 99 27.10 21.96 1.13
C VAL A 99 27.23 23.25 1.93
N GLY A 100 26.11 23.92 2.17
CA GLY A 100 26.04 25.11 3.00
C GLY A 100 25.83 24.72 4.47
N THR A 101 26.71 25.21 5.34
CA THR A 101 26.61 25.07 6.81
C THR A 101 26.71 26.45 7.44
N GLU A 102 25.62 26.94 8.03
CA GLU A 102 25.57 28.29 8.60
C GLU A 102 24.79 28.29 9.93
N VAL A 103 25.32 28.96 10.95
CA VAL A 103 24.62 29.13 12.22
C VAL A 103 23.87 30.46 12.22
N ARG A 104 22.54 30.41 12.36
CA ARG A 104 21.68 31.60 12.48
C ARG A 104 20.76 31.43 13.68
N GLY A 105 20.75 32.40 14.60
CA GLY A 105 19.89 32.35 15.79
C GLY A 105 20.13 31.16 16.72
N GLY A 106 21.35 30.58 16.71
CA GLY A 106 21.67 29.39 17.51
C GLY A 106 21.23 28.06 16.88
N ILE A 107 20.78 28.07 15.62
CA ILE A 107 20.42 26.89 14.82
C ILE A 107 21.44 26.72 13.69
N LEU A 108 21.98 25.51 13.54
CA LEU A 108 22.81 25.14 12.40
C LEU A 108 21.92 24.76 11.21
N TYR A 109 21.99 25.54 10.14
CA TYR A 109 21.33 25.27 8.86
C TYR A 109 22.24 24.48 7.94
N ILE A 110 21.79 23.31 7.49
CA ILE A 110 22.45 22.43 6.53
C ILE A 110 21.61 22.38 5.26
N SER A 111 22.17 22.83 4.15
CA SER A 111 21.45 22.92 2.88
C SER A 111 22.35 22.66 1.68
N THR A 112 21.73 22.38 0.54
CA THR A 112 22.42 22.30 -0.74
C THR A 112 22.46 23.67 -1.42
N LEU A 113 23.66 24.15 -1.75
CA LEU A 113 23.88 25.38 -2.50
C LEU A 113 23.84 25.09 -4.01
N GLY A 114 22.65 25.25 -4.62
CA GLY A 114 22.42 25.02 -6.04
C GLY A 114 22.01 23.57 -6.36
N SER A 115 22.32 23.10 -7.58
CA SER A 115 22.03 21.71 -7.97
C SER A 115 23.17 20.79 -7.56
N LEU A 116 22.82 19.68 -6.90
CA LEU A 116 23.73 18.62 -6.53
C LEU A 116 23.26 17.34 -7.25
N ARG A 117 24.15 16.71 -8.02
CA ARG A 117 23.82 15.56 -8.88
C ARG A 117 24.74 14.40 -8.52
N ASN A 118 24.16 13.23 -8.30
CA ASN A 118 24.86 11.96 -8.07
C ASN A 118 25.99 12.00 -7.01
N PRO A 119 25.76 12.52 -5.79
CA PRO A 119 26.74 12.40 -4.73
C PRO A 119 26.91 10.92 -4.34
N SER A 120 28.14 10.48 -4.10
CA SER A 120 28.40 9.13 -3.60
C SER A 120 27.99 8.99 -2.13
N LYS A 121 28.13 10.07 -1.35
CA LYS A 121 27.71 10.17 0.07
C LYS A 121 27.25 11.60 0.40
N MET A 122 26.37 11.74 1.38
CA MET A 122 25.93 13.06 1.90
C MET A 122 25.85 13.02 3.42
N ASN A 123 26.98 12.81 4.09
CA ASN A 123 27.01 12.64 5.54
C ASN A 123 27.44 13.93 6.26
N VAL A 124 26.77 14.26 7.37
CA VAL A 124 27.17 15.36 8.26
C VAL A 124 27.26 14.83 9.68
N TYR A 125 28.40 14.96 10.33
CA TYR A 125 28.60 14.59 11.73
C TYR A 125 28.59 15.84 12.59
N ILE A 126 27.75 15.85 13.62
CA ILE A 126 27.53 16.98 14.51
C ILE A 126 27.82 16.54 15.94
N THR A 127 28.64 17.32 16.63
CA THR A 127 28.86 17.22 18.08
C THR A 127 28.40 18.52 18.73
N VAL A 128 27.49 18.44 19.69
CA VAL A 128 26.97 19.59 20.46
C VAL A 128 26.81 19.23 21.93
N PRO A 129 27.02 20.16 22.88
CA PRO A 129 26.84 19.87 24.30
C PRO A 129 25.36 19.71 24.69
N THR A 130 24.46 20.44 24.01
CA THR A 130 23.01 20.39 24.24
C THR A 130 22.27 20.56 22.91
N LEU A 131 21.07 19.98 22.82
CA LEU A 131 20.22 20.04 21.64
C LEU A 131 18.77 20.25 22.09
N ASN A 132 18.15 21.35 21.65
CA ASN A 132 16.78 21.73 22.00
C ASN A 132 15.86 21.93 20.79
N ASN A 133 16.40 21.88 19.56
CA ASN A 133 15.62 22.01 18.33
C ASN A 133 16.16 21.11 17.22
N VAL A 134 15.27 20.37 16.56
CA VAL A 134 15.58 19.52 15.40
C VAL A 134 14.51 19.74 14.34
N ASN A 135 14.89 20.33 13.21
CA ASN A 135 14.04 20.47 12.02
C ASN A 135 14.62 19.65 10.86
N ALA A 136 13.83 18.74 10.31
CA ALA A 136 14.22 17.90 9.19
C ALA A 136 13.20 17.99 8.05
N GLY A 137 13.68 18.41 6.88
CA GLY A 137 12.89 18.55 5.65
C GLY A 137 13.49 17.80 4.46
N GLY A 138 12.66 17.59 3.43
CA GLY A 138 13.09 16.89 2.22
C GLY A 138 13.14 15.37 2.42
N ALA A 139 14.27 14.74 2.14
CA ALA A 139 14.51 13.30 2.33
C ALA A 139 15.66 13.06 3.33
N ALA A 140 15.82 13.98 4.29
CA ALA A 140 16.92 13.96 5.24
C ALA A 140 16.74 12.84 6.27
N THR A 141 17.85 12.24 6.70
CA THR A 141 17.89 11.26 7.77
C THR A 141 18.72 11.79 8.92
N LEU A 142 18.16 11.87 10.13
CA LEU A 142 18.86 12.31 11.33
C LEU A 142 18.92 11.13 12.31
N LYS A 143 20.11 10.79 12.77
CA LYS A 143 20.34 9.68 13.69
C LYS A 143 21.25 10.11 14.81
N MET A 144 20.87 9.77 16.03
CA MET A 144 21.78 9.80 17.16
C MET A 144 22.86 8.73 17.01
N VAL A 145 24.09 9.02 17.42
CA VAL A 145 25.15 8.01 17.59
C VAL A 145 24.75 7.06 18.72
N GLU A 146 25.03 5.76 18.55
CA GLU A 146 24.64 4.73 19.51
C GLU A 146 25.21 4.99 20.91
N GLY A 147 24.39 4.79 21.94
CA GLY A 147 24.77 5.02 23.35
C GLY A 147 24.78 6.50 23.77
N GLN A 148 24.40 7.43 22.90
CA GLN A 148 24.22 8.84 23.23
C GLN A 148 22.76 9.11 23.62
N THR A 149 22.52 10.13 24.45
CA THR A 149 21.17 10.55 24.86
C THR A 149 21.13 12.06 24.98
N ILE A 150 20.07 12.69 24.46
CA ILE A 150 19.80 14.11 24.65
C ILE A 150 19.16 14.28 26.02
N SER A 151 19.84 14.98 26.93
CA SER A 151 19.32 15.28 28.26
C SER A 151 19.16 16.78 28.48
N GLY A 152 18.13 17.20 29.21
CA GLY A 152 17.82 18.61 29.41
C GLY A 152 16.35 18.91 29.73
N GLU A 153 15.95 20.14 29.47
CA GLU A 153 14.60 20.63 29.76
C GLU A 153 13.62 20.27 28.64
N SER A 154 13.83 20.79 27.42
CA SER A 154 12.90 20.59 26.31
C SER A 154 13.59 20.35 24.97
N LEU A 155 12.88 19.66 24.07
CA LEU A 155 13.28 19.45 22.67
C LEU A 155 12.06 19.64 21.75
N SER A 156 12.18 20.54 20.79
CA SER A 156 11.21 20.71 19.69
C SER A 156 11.69 19.97 18.45
N ILE A 157 10.84 19.14 17.88
CA ILE A 157 11.10 18.30 16.70
C ILE A 157 10.09 18.64 15.61
N THR A 158 10.58 19.05 14.45
CA THR A 158 9.74 19.23 13.26
C THR A 158 10.24 18.32 12.15
N ALA A 159 9.36 17.48 11.61
CA ALA A 159 9.67 16.58 10.50
C ALA A 159 8.64 16.74 9.38
N HIS A 160 9.11 17.04 8.17
CA HIS A 160 8.25 17.23 6.99
C HIS A 160 8.88 16.64 5.72
N GLY A 161 8.06 16.38 4.70
CA GLY A 161 8.51 15.69 3.48
C GLY A 161 8.60 14.18 3.70
N ALA A 162 9.74 13.57 3.40
CA ALA A 162 10.06 12.15 3.59
C ALA A 162 11.23 11.96 4.58
N ALA A 163 11.32 12.84 5.59
CA ALA A 163 12.37 12.83 6.58
C ALA A 163 12.30 11.60 7.50
N ASN A 164 13.46 11.12 7.96
CA ASN A 164 13.58 10.05 8.93
C ASN A 164 14.40 10.52 10.15
N ILE A 165 13.82 10.49 11.34
CA ILE A 165 14.50 10.94 12.57
C ILE A 165 14.54 9.78 13.57
N ARG A 166 15.71 9.50 14.14
CA ARG A 166 15.86 8.59 15.28
C ARG A 166 16.69 9.22 16.38
N LEU A 167 16.08 9.44 17.55
CA LEU A 167 16.71 10.10 18.70
C LEU A 167 16.51 9.29 19.99
N PHE A 168 17.52 9.34 20.85
CA PHE A 168 17.46 8.84 22.23
C PHE A 168 17.41 10.05 23.18
N VAL A 169 16.42 10.10 24.07
CA VAL A 169 16.08 11.30 24.85
C VAL A 169 15.82 11.00 26.33
N ASP A 170 16.19 11.93 27.20
CA ASP A 170 15.87 11.97 28.62
C ASP A 170 15.58 13.43 29.03
N LEU A 171 14.36 13.88 28.74
CA LEU A 171 13.97 15.30 28.73
C LEU A 171 12.70 15.53 29.56
N LYS A 172 12.49 16.73 30.11
CA LYS A 172 11.22 17.03 30.78
C LYS A 172 10.06 17.20 29.79
N GLU A 173 10.32 17.78 28.62
CA GLU A 173 9.30 18.09 27.63
C GLU A 173 9.78 17.82 26.19
N ILE A 174 8.91 17.24 25.38
CA ILE A 174 9.13 17.04 23.95
C ILE A 174 7.91 17.54 23.21
N GLU A 175 8.14 18.40 22.22
CA GLU A 175 7.13 18.86 21.26
C GLU A 175 7.50 18.31 19.88
N ALA A 176 6.59 17.59 19.22
CA ALA A 176 6.87 16.91 17.97
C ALA A 176 5.78 17.13 16.91
N ASP A 177 6.11 17.90 15.88
CA ASP A 177 5.26 18.18 14.72
C ASP A 177 5.73 17.39 13.50
N ILE A 178 4.90 16.46 13.04
CA ILE A 178 5.28 15.46 12.05
C ILE A 178 4.24 15.45 10.92
N SER A 179 4.68 15.77 9.71
CA SER A 179 3.79 15.90 8.54
C SER A 179 4.37 15.29 7.27
N GLY A 180 3.53 15.15 6.24
CA GLY A 180 3.93 14.60 4.94
C GLY A 180 3.98 13.07 4.96
N ALA A 181 5.15 12.49 4.69
CA ALA A 181 5.47 11.06 4.72
C ALA A 181 6.69 10.78 5.62
N ALA A 182 6.85 11.59 6.67
CA ALA A 182 7.97 11.50 7.59
C ALA A 182 7.81 10.34 8.60
N ASP A 183 8.95 9.81 9.05
CA ASP A 183 9.06 8.74 10.06
C ASP A 183 9.94 9.23 11.23
N VAL A 184 9.37 9.32 12.43
CA VAL A 184 10.10 9.71 13.64
C VAL A 184 10.10 8.57 14.65
N ASP A 185 11.28 8.26 15.20
CA ASP A 185 11.53 7.18 16.16
C ASP A 185 12.18 7.76 17.42
N LEU A 186 11.45 7.77 18.53
CA LEU A 186 11.90 8.31 19.81
C LEU A 186 11.99 7.20 20.85
N GLU A 187 13.12 7.18 21.55
CA GLU A 187 13.41 6.19 22.60
C GLU A 187 13.96 6.88 23.86
N GLY A 188 13.62 6.38 25.05
CA GLY A 188 14.11 6.90 26.34
C GLY A 188 12.97 7.32 27.28
N ASN A 189 13.11 8.45 27.97
CA ASN A 189 12.11 8.94 28.93
C ASN A 189 11.75 10.41 28.68
N THR A 190 10.50 10.77 28.96
CA THR A 190 10.12 12.17 29.06
C THR A 190 9.03 12.41 30.11
N GLY A 191 9.00 13.62 30.67
CA GLY A 191 7.87 14.07 31.49
C GLY A 191 6.62 14.27 30.63
N THR A 192 6.70 15.15 29.65
CA THR A 192 5.55 15.51 28.78
C THR A 192 5.91 15.33 27.32
N LEU A 193 5.05 14.63 26.58
CA LEU A 193 5.10 14.53 25.13
C LEU A 193 3.87 15.23 24.53
N GLN A 194 4.08 16.32 23.79
CA GLN A 194 3.08 16.95 22.94
C GLN A 194 3.40 16.61 21.49
N THR A 195 2.42 16.14 20.72
CA THR A 195 2.67 15.77 19.33
C THR A 195 1.48 16.00 18.40
N GLU A 196 1.76 16.57 17.24
CA GLU A 196 0.85 16.60 16.10
C GLU A 196 1.40 15.71 14.98
N VAL A 197 0.60 14.73 14.54
CA VAL A 197 0.98 13.80 13.45
C VAL A 197 -0.07 13.86 12.35
N SER A 198 0.30 14.39 11.19
CA SER A 198 -0.62 14.63 10.07
C SER A 198 -0.12 14.09 8.72
N GLY A 199 -1.03 13.94 7.76
CA GLY A 199 -0.71 13.43 6.42
C GLY A 199 -0.61 11.91 6.37
N ALA A 200 0.52 11.38 5.91
CA ALA A 200 0.87 9.95 5.87
C ALA A 200 2.12 9.66 6.74
N ALA A 201 2.32 10.47 7.79
CA ALA A 201 3.46 10.39 8.67
C ALA A 201 3.29 9.33 9.77
N THR A 202 4.41 8.92 10.38
CA THR A 202 4.44 7.94 11.46
C THR A 202 5.32 8.39 12.63
N LEU A 203 4.77 8.35 13.85
CA LEU A 203 5.51 8.48 15.10
C LEU A 203 5.66 7.10 15.79
N LYS A 204 6.90 6.69 16.04
CA LYS A 204 7.29 5.48 16.77
C LYS A 204 7.89 5.88 18.12
N ALA A 205 7.06 5.91 19.16
CA ALA A 205 7.44 6.26 20.53
C ALA A 205 7.13 5.12 21.52
N TYR A 206 7.09 3.86 21.06
CA TYR A 206 6.90 2.70 21.94
C TYR A 206 8.04 2.51 22.93
N ASN A 207 9.24 2.98 22.61
CA ASN A 207 10.39 2.91 23.52
C ASN A 207 10.65 4.24 24.25
N LEU A 208 9.77 5.24 24.09
CA LEU A 208 9.79 6.48 24.85
C LEU A 208 8.74 6.39 25.97
N VAL A 209 9.15 6.32 27.23
CA VAL A 209 8.21 6.36 28.37
C VAL A 209 7.88 7.83 28.66
N ALA A 210 6.65 8.25 28.38
CA ALA A 210 6.16 9.59 28.73
C ALA A 210 5.29 9.54 29.99
N GLU A 211 5.44 10.48 30.93
CA GLU A 211 4.50 10.59 32.08
C GLU A 211 3.15 11.13 31.61
N ASN A 212 3.16 12.24 30.88
CA ASN A 212 1.98 12.87 30.28
C ASN A 212 2.12 12.88 28.75
N THR A 213 1.03 12.65 28.04
CA THR A 213 0.99 12.71 26.58
C THR A 213 -0.24 13.44 26.09
N ASP A 214 -0.05 14.41 25.21
CA ASP A 214 -1.11 15.00 24.40
C ASP A 214 -0.78 14.77 22.93
N ALA A 215 -1.67 14.10 22.22
CA ALA A 215 -1.42 13.67 20.84
C ALA A 215 -2.60 13.96 19.92
N GLU A 216 -2.35 14.77 18.89
CA GLU A 216 -3.29 15.03 17.81
C GLU A 216 -2.86 14.25 16.57
N VAL A 217 -3.73 13.39 16.05
CA VAL A 217 -3.44 12.55 14.88
C VAL A 217 -4.51 12.72 13.82
N SER A 218 -4.10 13.25 12.65
CA SER A 218 -5.01 13.59 11.56
C SER A 218 -4.60 12.98 10.21
N GLY A 219 -5.56 12.80 9.30
CA GLY A 219 -5.31 12.27 7.96
C GLY A 219 -5.17 10.75 7.91
N ALA A 220 -4.08 10.23 7.36
CA ALA A 220 -3.73 8.80 7.28
C ALA A 220 -2.48 8.49 8.12
N ALA A 221 -2.29 9.23 9.23
CA ALA A 221 -1.12 9.16 10.09
C ALA A 221 -1.21 8.02 11.14
N ASP A 222 -0.04 7.55 11.61
CA ASP A 222 0.09 6.49 12.60
C ASP A 222 0.95 6.94 13.80
N ALA A 223 0.40 6.91 15.02
CA ALA A 223 1.15 7.18 16.25
C ALA A 223 1.22 5.95 17.16
N ARG A 224 2.42 5.63 17.65
CA ARG A 224 2.70 4.50 18.55
C ARG A 224 3.29 5.02 19.84
N LEU A 225 2.47 5.13 20.88
CA LEU A 225 2.80 5.86 22.10
C LEU A 225 3.03 4.92 23.29
N ASN A 226 3.75 5.39 24.30
CA ASN A 226 3.96 4.69 25.56
C ASN A 226 3.87 5.67 26.74
N GLY A 227 2.65 6.15 26.99
CA GLY A 227 2.32 6.97 28.16
C GLY A 227 2.14 6.13 29.42
N SER A 228 2.65 6.61 30.55
CA SER A 228 2.60 5.95 31.85
C SER A 228 1.63 6.60 32.84
N GLY A 229 1.39 7.91 32.74
CA GLY A 229 0.44 8.69 33.55
C GLY A 229 -0.82 9.05 32.76
N GLU A 230 -1.01 10.34 32.47
CA GLU A 230 -2.17 10.85 31.73
C GLU A 230 -1.91 10.92 30.23
N VAL A 231 -2.86 10.43 29.44
CA VAL A 231 -2.78 10.44 27.98
C VAL A 231 -4.07 11.01 27.41
N SER A 232 -3.96 12.14 26.73
CA SER A 232 -5.01 12.76 25.89
C SER A 232 -4.70 12.47 24.43
N VAL A 233 -5.68 11.98 23.67
CA VAL A 233 -5.52 11.78 22.23
C VAL A 233 -6.75 12.28 21.48
N GLU A 234 -6.50 13.10 20.47
CA GLU A 234 -7.49 13.50 19.48
C GLU A 234 -7.18 12.85 18.14
N THR A 235 -8.18 12.23 17.51
CA THR A 235 -8.01 11.57 16.21
C THR A 235 -9.06 11.99 15.21
N SER A 236 -8.61 12.38 14.01
CA SER A 236 -9.50 12.72 12.89
C SER A 236 -9.04 12.06 11.58
N GLY A 237 -9.99 11.65 10.73
CA GLY A 237 -9.69 10.96 9.46
C GLY A 237 -9.48 9.45 9.60
N ALA A 238 -8.55 8.89 8.83
CA ALA A 238 -8.23 7.45 8.76
C ALA A 238 -6.97 7.07 9.59
N GLY A 239 -6.48 7.98 10.44
CA GLY A 239 -5.29 7.76 11.27
C GLY A 239 -5.50 6.76 12.41
N SER A 240 -4.40 6.19 12.91
CA SER A 240 -4.44 5.19 13.99
C SER A 240 -3.48 5.51 15.13
N VAL A 241 -3.94 5.32 16.37
CA VAL A 241 -3.12 5.50 17.58
C VAL A 241 -3.08 4.21 18.37
N LYS A 242 -1.86 3.73 18.65
CA LYS A 242 -1.61 2.47 19.38
C LYS A 242 -0.75 2.74 20.59
N PHE A 243 -0.98 1.97 21.65
CA PHE A 243 -0.25 2.09 22.90
C PHE A 243 0.51 0.81 23.22
N LYS A 244 1.74 0.94 23.72
CA LYS A 244 2.53 -0.22 24.20
C LYS A 244 2.03 -0.72 25.56
N ASN A 245 1.87 0.20 26.50
CA ASN A 245 1.39 -0.05 27.85
C ASN A 245 0.07 0.69 28.08
N ASN A 246 -0.64 0.33 29.15
CA ASN A 246 -1.86 1.03 29.54
C ASN A 246 -1.50 2.24 30.43
N PRO A 247 -1.89 3.47 30.05
CA PRO A 247 -1.70 4.64 30.91
C PRO A 247 -2.61 4.59 32.15
N GLN A 248 -2.31 5.41 33.16
CA GLN A 248 -3.16 5.55 34.35
C GLN A 248 -4.49 6.23 34.03
N SER A 249 -4.48 7.22 33.14
CA SER A 249 -5.65 7.91 32.63
C SER A 249 -5.55 8.01 31.11
N LEU A 250 -6.62 7.68 30.41
CA LEU A 250 -6.72 7.83 28.96
C LEU A 250 -8.00 8.60 28.63
N VAL A 251 -7.82 9.79 28.07
CA VAL A 251 -8.85 10.64 27.50
C VAL A 251 -8.73 10.57 25.98
N ARG A 252 -9.86 10.38 25.30
CA ARG A 252 -9.90 10.32 23.84
C ARG A 252 -11.01 11.18 23.28
N LYS A 253 -10.68 11.93 22.24
CA LYS A 253 -11.59 12.77 21.43
C LYS A 253 -11.57 12.27 19.96
N GLY A 254 -12.74 12.23 19.32
CA GLY A 254 -12.90 11.75 17.93
C GLY A 254 -13.16 10.23 17.73
N ARG A 255 -13.37 9.84 16.47
CA ARG A 255 -13.86 8.50 16.05
C ARG A 255 -12.70 7.53 15.75
N SER A 256 -12.28 6.73 16.73
CA SER A 256 -11.16 5.78 16.55
C SER A 256 -11.51 4.31 16.87
N GLU A 257 -11.11 3.39 15.99
CA GLU A 257 -11.11 1.94 16.27
C GLU A 257 -9.94 1.57 17.18
N THR A 258 -10.21 0.81 18.25
CA THR A 258 -9.16 0.41 19.21
C THR A 258 -8.91 -1.08 19.17
N THR A 259 -7.64 -1.45 19.07
CA THR A 259 -7.15 -2.78 19.42
C THR A 259 -6.22 -2.63 20.64
N GLY A 260 -6.77 -2.79 21.85
CA GLY A 260 -6.05 -2.66 23.12
C GLY A 260 -6.85 -3.22 24.30
N SER A 261 -6.20 -3.94 25.20
CA SER A 261 -6.84 -4.82 26.19
C SER A 261 -7.08 -4.11 27.54
N ARG A 262 -8.36 -4.06 27.93
CA ARG A 262 -8.93 -3.88 29.30
C ARG A 262 -8.08 -3.09 30.31
N SER A 263 -8.37 -1.79 30.47
CA SER A 263 -8.48 -1.10 31.77
C SER A 263 -8.81 0.39 31.56
N GLN A 264 -9.77 0.91 32.35
CA GLN A 264 -10.08 2.34 32.57
C GLN A 264 -9.97 3.28 31.36
N LEU A 265 -11.07 3.45 30.63
CA LEU A 265 -11.21 4.47 29.59
C LEU A 265 -12.18 5.54 30.09
N VAL A 266 -11.73 6.80 30.17
CA VAL A 266 -12.61 7.96 30.28
C VAL A 266 -12.78 8.49 28.85
N MET A 267 -13.96 8.28 28.28
CA MET A 267 -14.29 8.77 26.94
C MET A 267 -15.16 10.02 27.11
N VAL A 268 -14.63 11.15 26.68
CA VAL A 268 -15.37 12.42 26.58
C VAL A 268 -15.71 12.57 25.11
N ASP A 269 -17.00 12.56 24.78
CA ASP A 269 -17.45 12.72 23.39
C ASP A 269 -17.42 14.20 22.98
N ASP A 270 -17.21 14.49 21.69
CA ASP A 270 -16.94 15.84 21.16
C ASP A 270 -18.13 16.82 21.26
N ASP A 271 -19.32 16.35 21.62
CA ASP A 271 -20.52 17.20 21.69
C ASP A 271 -20.63 17.99 23.02
N GLU A 272 -19.59 18.05 23.86
CA GLU A 272 -19.52 18.68 25.21
C GLU A 272 -20.56 18.18 26.25
N ASP A 273 -21.66 17.58 25.81
CA ASP A 273 -22.81 17.24 26.64
C ASP A 273 -22.74 15.83 27.23
N THR A 274 -21.77 14.98 26.87
CA THR A 274 -21.72 13.59 27.35
C THR A 274 -20.36 13.15 27.86
N VAL A 275 -20.29 12.89 29.17
CA VAL A 275 -19.13 12.25 29.82
C VAL A 275 -19.42 10.77 29.99
N SER A 276 -18.55 9.88 29.48
CA SER A 276 -18.70 8.45 29.73
C SER A 276 -17.43 7.78 30.27
N VAL A 277 -17.56 7.10 31.40
CA VAL A 277 -16.51 6.31 32.03
C VAL A 277 -16.79 4.83 31.76
N ASN A 278 -15.83 4.14 31.14
CA ASN A 278 -15.94 2.72 30.80
C ASN A 278 -14.93 1.89 31.60
N LEU A 279 -15.46 1.08 32.51
CA LEU A 279 -14.75 0.10 33.34
C LEU A 279 -15.15 -1.34 32.93
N GLY A 280 -15.18 -1.60 31.62
CA GLY A 280 -15.46 -2.93 31.08
C GLY A 280 -16.93 -3.34 31.23
N ALA A 281 -17.25 -4.11 32.27
CA ALA A 281 -18.64 -4.52 32.53
C ALA A 281 -19.45 -3.41 33.21
N PHE A 282 -18.80 -2.36 33.68
CA PHE A 282 -19.41 -1.22 34.33
C PHE A 282 -19.18 0.03 33.47
N ARG A 283 -20.24 0.75 33.14
CA ARG A 283 -20.16 2.02 32.40
C ARG A 283 -21.01 3.06 33.12
N VAL A 284 -20.50 4.27 33.26
CA VAL A 284 -21.26 5.43 33.73
C VAL A 284 -21.25 6.46 32.62
N GLY A 285 -22.42 6.98 32.26
CA GLY A 285 -22.58 8.07 31.31
C GLY A 285 -23.38 9.18 31.96
N VAL A 286 -22.96 10.42 31.80
CA VAL A 286 -23.75 11.61 32.13
C VAL A 286 -24.01 12.30 30.81
N ASN A 287 -25.28 12.53 30.48
CA ASN A 287 -25.69 13.32 29.32
C ASN A 287 -26.39 14.59 29.84
N GLU A 288 -25.70 15.72 29.76
CA GLU A 288 -26.12 17.02 30.28
C GLU A 288 -27.26 17.62 29.46
N SER A 289 -27.28 17.47 28.12
CA SER A 289 -28.36 18.01 27.29
C SER A 289 -29.72 17.33 27.46
N ARG A 290 -29.73 16.09 27.95
CA ARG A 290 -30.97 15.38 28.31
C ARG A 290 -31.25 15.35 29.80
N GLY A 291 -30.35 15.86 30.63
CA GLY A 291 -30.46 15.79 32.08
C GLY A 291 -30.58 14.35 32.58
N THR A 292 -29.69 13.45 32.08
CA THR A 292 -29.76 12.03 32.44
C THR A 292 -28.41 11.45 32.83
N THR A 293 -28.40 10.67 33.90
CA THR A 293 -27.28 9.83 34.32
C THR A 293 -27.62 8.37 34.05
N GLU A 294 -26.82 7.69 33.22
CA GLU A 294 -26.92 6.26 32.95
C GLU A 294 -25.79 5.49 33.65
N VAL A 295 -26.15 4.52 34.50
CA VAL A 295 -25.22 3.53 35.07
C VAL A 295 -25.54 2.17 34.48
N GLN A 296 -24.62 1.62 33.70
CA GLN A 296 -24.75 0.31 33.09
C GLN A 296 -23.86 -0.72 33.77
N VAL A 297 -24.45 -1.86 34.14
CA VAL A 297 -23.76 -3.06 34.62
C VAL A 297 -24.10 -4.25 33.72
N GLY A 298 -23.18 -4.61 32.85
CA GLY A 298 -23.36 -5.64 31.83
C GLY A 298 -24.49 -5.32 30.87
N LYS A 299 -25.55 -6.13 30.88
CA LYS A 299 -26.74 -5.94 30.03
C LYS A 299 -27.84 -5.09 30.68
N HIS A 300 -27.62 -4.57 31.88
CA HIS A 300 -28.61 -3.78 32.60
C HIS A 300 -28.15 -2.34 32.69
N SER A 301 -29.03 -1.41 32.35
CA SER A 301 -28.83 0.02 32.50
C SER A 301 -29.86 0.58 33.47
N LEU A 302 -29.38 1.40 34.38
CA LEU A 302 -30.13 2.28 35.24
C LEU A 302 -30.03 3.69 34.67
N ILE A 303 -31.14 4.31 34.32
CA ILE A 303 -31.17 5.69 33.84
C ILE A 303 -31.92 6.52 34.88
N VAL A 304 -31.28 7.56 35.38
CA VAL A 304 -31.84 8.55 36.30
C VAL A 304 -31.95 9.87 35.55
N ASP A 305 -33.13 10.45 35.46
CA ASP A 305 -33.29 11.82 34.95
C ASP A 305 -33.18 12.86 36.07
N ASP A 306 -33.01 14.13 35.71
CA ASP A 306 -32.84 15.26 36.64
C ASP A 306 -34.06 15.48 37.56
N ASP A 307 -35.24 15.01 37.14
CA ASP A 307 -36.46 15.01 37.94
C ASP A 307 -36.49 13.86 38.99
N GLY A 308 -35.43 13.03 39.02
CA GLY A 308 -35.27 11.93 39.96
C GLY A 308 -36.01 10.65 39.59
N ASN A 309 -36.56 10.55 38.37
CA ASN A 309 -37.21 9.33 37.91
C ASN A 309 -36.17 8.29 37.53
N VAL A 310 -36.44 7.05 37.91
CA VAL A 310 -35.54 5.92 37.70
C VAL A 310 -36.14 4.94 36.71
N LYS A 311 -35.42 4.67 35.60
CA LYS A 311 -35.80 3.68 34.59
C LYS A 311 -34.78 2.54 34.55
N TRP A 312 -35.28 1.31 34.69
CA TRP A 312 -34.49 0.09 34.50
C TRP A 312 -34.70 -0.45 33.09
N ARG A 313 -33.62 -0.66 32.35
CA ARG A 313 -33.65 -1.21 30.99
C ARG A 313 -32.64 -2.35 30.86
N ARG A 314 -33.04 -3.45 30.23
CA ARG A 314 -32.10 -4.46 29.74
C ARG A 314 -31.62 -4.04 28.33
N ASN A 315 -30.38 -3.60 28.22
CA ASN A 315 -29.75 -3.28 26.95
C ASN A 315 -29.37 -4.58 26.23
N ASN A 316 -30.27 -5.05 25.37
CA ASN A 316 -29.85 -5.87 24.24
C ASN A 316 -29.12 -4.94 23.26
N ARG A 317 -27.87 -5.26 22.93
CA ARG A 317 -27.16 -4.61 21.82
C ARG A 317 -27.96 -4.89 20.56
N TYR A 318 -28.63 -3.87 20.02
CA TYR A 318 -29.13 -3.93 18.66
C TYR A 318 -27.91 -3.90 17.75
N ARG A 319 -27.53 -5.08 17.25
CA ARG A 319 -26.52 -5.18 16.20
C ARG A 319 -27.25 -5.02 14.88
N HIS A 320 -26.84 -4.04 14.11
CA HIS A 320 -27.34 -3.86 12.76
C HIS A 320 -26.72 -4.93 11.87
N PHE A 321 -27.49 -5.40 10.89
CA PHE A 321 -26.95 -6.26 9.84
C PHE A 321 -25.96 -5.46 8.99
N ASP A 322 -24.81 -6.04 8.70
CA ASP A 322 -23.75 -5.45 7.91
C ASP A 322 -23.24 -6.50 6.93
N GLY A 323 -23.29 -6.18 5.65
CA GLY A 323 -22.95 -7.09 4.57
C GLY A 323 -21.44 -7.19 4.40
N HIS A 324 -21.03 -8.24 3.70
CA HIS A 324 -19.61 -8.49 3.46
C HIS A 324 -19.27 -8.56 1.98
N TRP A 325 -20.06 -7.99 1.07
CA TRP A 325 -19.83 -7.97 -0.38
C TRP A 325 -18.93 -6.81 -0.83
N GLY A 326 -19.16 -5.58 -0.35
CA GLY A 326 -18.40 -4.37 -0.66
C GLY A 326 -16.90 -4.53 -0.44
N GLY A 327 -16.08 -4.19 -1.43
CA GLY A 327 -14.67 -4.55 -1.38
C GLY A 327 -13.95 -4.69 -2.72
N PHE A 328 -12.67 -5.06 -2.61
CA PHE A 328 -11.82 -5.47 -3.71
C PHE A 328 -11.60 -6.98 -3.66
N ASP A 329 -12.00 -7.68 -4.72
CA ASP A 329 -11.81 -9.12 -4.84
C ASP A 329 -10.90 -9.49 -6.02
N LEU A 330 -10.12 -10.56 -5.85
CA LEU A 330 -9.26 -11.14 -6.88
C LEU A 330 -9.63 -12.61 -7.10
N SER A 331 -9.72 -13.04 -8.36
CA SER A 331 -10.11 -14.42 -8.70
C SER A 331 -9.28 -15.04 -9.81
N PHE A 332 -9.34 -16.37 -9.89
CA PHE A 332 -9.06 -17.11 -11.10
C PHE A 332 -10.38 -17.36 -11.84
N ASN A 333 -10.40 -17.07 -13.13
CA ASN A 333 -11.54 -17.27 -14.02
C ASN A 333 -11.32 -18.49 -14.91
N GLY A 334 -12.42 -19.17 -15.21
CA GLY A 334 -12.48 -20.12 -16.29
C GLY A 334 -13.89 -20.23 -16.83
N TYR A 335 -14.12 -21.28 -17.62
CA TYR A 335 -15.45 -21.70 -18.03
C TYR A 335 -15.46 -23.21 -18.23
N VAL A 336 -16.64 -23.80 -18.17
CA VAL A 336 -16.88 -25.21 -18.49
C VAL A 336 -17.88 -25.32 -19.64
N ASN A 337 -17.84 -26.42 -20.38
CA ASN A 337 -18.84 -26.75 -21.38
C ASN A 337 -20.16 -27.24 -20.75
N SER A 338 -21.14 -27.59 -21.59
CA SER A 338 -22.42 -28.18 -21.17
C SER A 338 -22.29 -29.47 -20.35
N ASP A 339 -21.19 -30.20 -20.52
CA ASP A 339 -20.87 -31.43 -19.78
C ASP A 339 -20.10 -31.16 -18.47
N MET A 340 -20.06 -29.89 -18.02
CA MET A 340 -19.40 -29.44 -16.80
C MET A 340 -17.90 -29.79 -16.71
N ASN A 341 -17.22 -29.84 -17.85
CA ASN A 341 -15.77 -30.04 -17.90
C ASN A 341 -15.10 -29.02 -18.83
N MET A 342 -13.76 -29.05 -18.86
CA MET A 342 -12.94 -28.14 -19.65
C MET A 342 -12.31 -28.82 -20.86
N ASN A 343 -12.81 -29.99 -21.26
CA ASN A 343 -12.31 -30.69 -22.44
C ASN A 343 -13.10 -30.21 -23.66
N PHE A 344 -12.46 -29.41 -24.50
CA PHE A 344 -13.10 -28.88 -25.70
C PHE A 344 -12.88 -29.81 -26.90
N SER A 345 -13.83 -29.76 -27.83
CA SER A 345 -13.69 -30.44 -29.11
C SER A 345 -12.48 -29.89 -29.86
N LYS A 346 -11.96 -30.62 -30.85
CA LYS A 346 -10.89 -30.09 -31.70
C LYS A 346 -11.27 -28.77 -32.36
N ALA A 347 -12.55 -28.56 -32.68
CA ALA A 347 -13.03 -27.31 -33.28
C ALA A 347 -13.02 -26.13 -32.29
N ASP A 348 -13.15 -26.41 -30.99
CA ASP A 348 -13.28 -25.41 -29.92
C ASP A 348 -12.02 -25.29 -29.04
N SER A 349 -10.96 -26.04 -29.32
CA SER A 349 -9.71 -26.02 -28.54
C SER A 349 -9.00 -24.66 -28.55
N TYR A 350 -9.38 -23.74 -29.43
CA TYR A 350 -8.93 -22.35 -29.37
C TYR A 350 -9.41 -21.61 -28.09
N LEU A 351 -10.32 -22.22 -27.33
CA LEU A 351 -10.83 -21.73 -26.06
C LEU A 351 -10.17 -22.41 -24.85
N ASP A 352 -9.15 -23.26 -25.03
CA ASP A 352 -8.35 -23.78 -23.92
C ASP A 352 -7.68 -22.62 -23.16
N LEU A 353 -7.74 -22.66 -21.82
CA LEU A 353 -7.29 -21.58 -20.95
C LEU A 353 -6.07 -21.95 -20.11
N ASP A 354 -5.13 -21.00 -20.01
CA ASP A 354 -4.13 -20.94 -18.94
C ASP A 354 -4.81 -20.33 -17.70
N ILE A 355 -5.47 -21.18 -16.89
CA ILE A 355 -6.25 -20.77 -15.70
C ILE A 355 -5.40 -19.95 -14.71
N PRO A 356 -4.16 -20.34 -14.34
CA PRO A 356 -3.33 -19.54 -13.44
C PRO A 356 -3.06 -18.11 -13.93
N LYS A 357 -3.16 -17.84 -15.24
CA LYS A 357 -3.01 -16.50 -15.82
C LYS A 357 -4.33 -15.83 -16.19
N SER A 358 -5.46 -16.51 -15.97
CA SER A 358 -6.81 -16.02 -16.24
C SER A 358 -7.37 -15.31 -15.00
N ILE A 359 -6.92 -14.09 -14.75
CA ILE A 359 -7.21 -13.36 -13.51
C ILE A 359 -8.47 -12.48 -13.63
N GLY A 360 -9.32 -12.51 -12.61
CA GLY A 360 -10.47 -11.61 -12.43
C GLY A 360 -10.20 -10.55 -11.38
N VAL A 361 -10.59 -9.31 -11.67
CA VAL A 361 -10.54 -8.19 -10.73
C VAL A 361 -11.96 -7.69 -10.54
N HIS A 362 -12.39 -7.56 -9.29
CA HIS A 362 -13.75 -7.16 -8.94
C HIS A 362 -13.69 -5.99 -7.96
N LEU A 363 -14.36 -4.90 -8.31
CA LEU A 363 -14.45 -3.70 -7.49
C LEU A 363 -15.91 -3.46 -7.13
N ASN A 364 -16.30 -3.79 -5.91
CA ASN A 364 -17.67 -3.73 -5.40
C ASN A 364 -17.90 -2.38 -4.71
N ILE A 365 -18.01 -1.33 -5.52
CA ILE A 365 -17.93 0.10 -5.12
C ILE A 365 -19.04 0.59 -4.18
N TYR A 366 -20.20 -0.05 -4.15
CA TYR A 366 -21.31 0.35 -3.29
C TYR A 366 -22.07 -0.86 -2.79
N GLU A 367 -22.32 -0.92 -1.49
CA GLU A 367 -23.10 -1.97 -0.85
C GLU A 367 -24.31 -1.36 -0.13
N GLN A 368 -25.46 -2.02 -0.25
CA GLN A 368 -26.67 -1.74 0.48
C GLN A 368 -27.11 -2.98 1.26
N ASN A 369 -27.21 -2.80 2.57
CA ASN A 369 -27.54 -3.84 3.53
C ASN A 369 -28.99 -3.69 3.98
N ILE A 370 -29.77 -4.77 3.83
CA ILE A 370 -31.19 -4.82 4.22
C ILE A 370 -31.34 -5.91 5.28
N GLN A 371 -31.54 -5.48 6.52
CA GLN A 371 -31.74 -6.37 7.66
C GLN A 371 -33.09 -7.09 7.54
N LEU A 372 -33.08 -8.42 7.66
CA LEU A 372 -34.30 -9.25 7.57
C LEU A 372 -34.80 -9.75 8.91
N ASN A 373 -33.99 -9.67 9.97
CA ASN A 373 -34.41 -10.09 11.31
C ASN A 373 -33.99 -9.10 12.41
N PRO A 374 -34.74 -9.00 13.53
CA PRO A 374 -34.43 -8.04 14.60
C PRO A 374 -33.07 -8.25 15.26
N SER A 375 -32.53 -9.48 15.21
CA SER A 375 -31.20 -9.74 15.76
C SER A 375 -30.09 -9.16 14.89
N GLY A 376 -30.28 -8.94 13.58
CA GLY A 376 -29.23 -8.45 12.66
C GLY A 376 -28.26 -9.55 12.21
N THR A 377 -28.68 -10.82 12.29
CA THR A 377 -27.87 -11.98 11.86
C THR A 377 -28.18 -12.42 10.44
N ILE A 378 -29.31 -11.97 9.89
CA ILE A 378 -29.76 -12.33 8.54
C ILE A 378 -30.11 -11.05 7.80
N GLY A 379 -29.63 -10.94 6.57
CA GLY A 379 -29.91 -9.80 5.71
C GLY A 379 -29.87 -10.15 4.22
N LEU A 380 -30.35 -9.20 3.42
CA LEU A 380 -30.17 -9.17 1.99
C LEU A 380 -29.11 -8.12 1.67
N VAL A 381 -28.11 -8.50 0.89
CA VAL A 381 -27.04 -7.63 0.40
C VAL A 381 -27.27 -7.38 -1.08
N THR A 382 -27.29 -6.10 -1.46
CA THR A 382 -27.28 -5.65 -2.85
C THR A 382 -26.27 -4.53 -3.03
N GLY A 383 -26.03 -4.07 -4.26
CA GLY A 383 -24.98 -3.09 -4.50
C GLY A 383 -24.67 -2.84 -5.97
N LEU A 384 -23.55 -2.17 -6.19
CA LEU A 384 -22.98 -1.94 -7.52
C LEU A 384 -21.51 -2.30 -7.52
N GLY A 385 -21.09 -3.01 -8.57
CA GLY A 385 -19.72 -3.47 -8.74
C GLY A 385 -19.27 -3.41 -10.19
N ILE A 386 -17.97 -3.48 -10.41
CA ILE A 386 -17.36 -3.55 -11.72
C ILE A 386 -16.39 -4.72 -11.74
N GLU A 387 -16.51 -5.58 -12.75
CA GLU A 387 -15.69 -6.77 -12.90
C GLU A 387 -14.89 -6.71 -14.20
N TRP A 388 -13.63 -7.15 -14.14
CA TRP A 388 -12.79 -7.39 -15.31
C TRP A 388 -12.34 -8.85 -15.29
N HIS A 389 -12.93 -9.67 -16.16
CA HIS A 389 -12.50 -11.03 -16.36
C HIS A 389 -11.46 -11.08 -17.48
N ASN A 390 -10.26 -11.59 -17.17
CA ASN A 390 -9.27 -11.92 -18.17
C ASN A 390 -9.27 -13.44 -18.37
N TYR A 391 -9.51 -13.86 -19.62
CA TYR A 391 -9.39 -15.24 -20.07
C TYR A 391 -8.12 -15.35 -20.91
N ARG A 392 -7.08 -15.97 -20.34
CA ARG A 392 -5.80 -16.18 -21.00
C ARG A 392 -5.85 -17.49 -21.75
N PHE A 393 -5.71 -17.46 -23.07
CA PHE A 393 -5.68 -18.68 -23.86
C PHE A 393 -4.34 -19.42 -23.67
N GLU A 394 -4.40 -20.76 -23.63
CA GLU A 394 -3.22 -21.61 -23.56
C GLU A 394 -2.43 -21.54 -24.88
N GLY A 395 -3.14 -21.51 -26.00
CA GLY A 395 -2.55 -21.39 -27.34
C GLY A 395 -2.37 -19.96 -27.82
N ASN A 396 -1.56 -19.81 -28.87
CA ASN A 396 -1.44 -18.57 -29.64
C ASN A 396 -2.68 -18.40 -30.52
N VAL A 397 -3.77 -17.89 -29.93
CA VAL A 397 -5.08 -17.82 -30.57
C VAL A 397 -5.38 -16.39 -31.04
N ARG A 398 -6.01 -16.25 -32.20
CA ARG A 398 -6.75 -15.05 -32.63
C ARG A 398 -8.23 -15.37 -32.66
N LEU A 399 -9.04 -14.55 -32.00
CA LEU A 399 -10.49 -14.58 -32.15
C LEU A 399 -10.91 -13.74 -33.36
N ASP A 400 -11.92 -14.20 -34.08
CA ASP A 400 -12.53 -13.51 -35.20
C ASP A 400 -13.98 -13.12 -34.87
N PRO A 401 -14.24 -11.83 -34.60
CA PRO A 401 -15.58 -11.34 -34.28
C PRO A 401 -16.44 -11.05 -35.51
N ASP A 402 -15.88 -11.07 -36.73
CA ASP A 402 -16.57 -10.64 -37.96
C ASP A 402 -17.36 -11.77 -38.62
N SER A 403 -17.18 -13.00 -38.14
CA SER A 403 -17.87 -14.18 -38.63
C SER A 403 -19.31 -14.29 -38.07
N SER A 404 -20.14 -15.17 -38.66
CA SER A 404 -21.55 -15.30 -38.25
C SER A 404 -21.73 -15.91 -36.85
N VAL A 405 -20.71 -16.60 -36.37
CA VAL A 405 -20.54 -17.25 -35.06
C VAL A 405 -19.08 -17.06 -34.65
N LEU A 406 -18.76 -17.03 -33.36
CA LEU A 406 -17.38 -16.88 -32.90
C LEU A 406 -16.50 -17.99 -33.48
N LYS A 407 -15.38 -17.58 -34.07
CA LYS A 407 -14.30 -18.47 -34.48
C LYS A 407 -12.99 -18.04 -33.85
N GLY A 408 -12.10 -19.01 -33.67
CA GLY A 408 -10.72 -18.77 -33.30
C GLY A 408 -9.77 -19.50 -34.23
N TYR A 409 -8.58 -18.94 -34.39
CA TYR A 409 -7.53 -19.45 -35.25
C TYR A 409 -6.21 -19.53 -34.49
N PHE A 410 -5.44 -20.59 -34.73
CA PHE A 410 -4.10 -20.71 -34.16
C PHE A 410 -3.06 -20.05 -35.07
N TYR A 411 -2.14 -19.31 -34.47
CA TYR A 411 -0.96 -18.83 -35.16
C TYR A 411 0.05 -19.95 -35.39
N LYS A 412 0.56 -20.04 -36.62
CA LYS A 412 1.74 -20.83 -36.98
C LYS A 412 2.79 -19.94 -37.63
N GLY A 413 4.04 -20.11 -37.23
CA GLY A 413 5.17 -19.31 -37.74
C GLY A 413 5.52 -18.09 -36.89
N VAL A 414 4.67 -17.69 -35.94
CA VAL A 414 4.96 -16.62 -34.96
C VAL A 414 4.51 -17.04 -33.56
N THR A 415 5.26 -16.59 -32.54
CA THR A 415 4.94 -16.83 -31.13
C THR A 415 4.32 -15.59 -30.50
N LEU A 416 3.28 -15.78 -29.68
CA LEU A 416 2.67 -14.72 -28.88
C LEU A 416 3.08 -14.83 -27.41
N ASP A 417 3.51 -13.72 -26.82
CA ASP A 417 3.73 -13.62 -25.38
C ASP A 417 2.42 -13.52 -24.60
N LYS A 418 1.34 -13.14 -25.28
CA LYS A 418 -0.01 -13.03 -24.70
C LYS A 418 -1.06 -13.18 -25.78
N SER A 419 -2.04 -14.05 -25.53
CA SER A 419 -3.32 -14.05 -26.21
C SER A 419 -4.42 -14.15 -25.15
N LYS A 420 -5.31 -13.16 -25.09
CA LYS A 420 -6.38 -13.15 -24.09
C LYS A 420 -7.63 -12.43 -24.59
N LEU A 421 -8.78 -12.84 -24.04
CA LEU A 421 -10.02 -12.11 -24.09
C LEU A 421 -10.27 -11.43 -22.74
N THR A 422 -10.57 -10.14 -22.74
CA THR A 422 -10.94 -9.39 -21.54
C THR A 422 -12.39 -8.95 -21.67
N VAL A 423 -13.20 -9.21 -20.63
CA VAL A 423 -14.61 -8.83 -20.59
C VAL A 423 -14.88 -8.05 -19.31
N SER A 424 -15.58 -6.93 -19.44
CA SER A 424 -15.91 -6.04 -18.34
C SER A 424 -17.41 -5.97 -18.11
N TYR A 425 -17.85 -6.07 -16.86
CA TYR A 425 -19.25 -6.00 -16.47
C TYR A 425 -19.48 -4.93 -15.40
N LEU A 426 -20.60 -4.22 -15.49
CA LEU A 426 -21.23 -3.58 -14.34
C LEU A 426 -22.13 -4.62 -13.67
N THR A 427 -22.00 -4.83 -12.36
CA THR A 427 -22.68 -5.90 -11.65
C THR A 427 -23.55 -5.41 -10.51
N LEU A 428 -24.60 -6.20 -10.23
CA LEU A 428 -25.56 -6.00 -9.16
C LEU A 428 -25.78 -7.35 -8.45
N PRO A 429 -25.34 -7.48 -7.19
CA PRO A 429 -25.58 -8.68 -6.39
C PRO A 429 -26.99 -8.67 -5.80
N VAL A 430 -27.55 -9.86 -5.62
CA VAL A 430 -28.73 -10.12 -4.80
C VAL A 430 -28.40 -11.34 -3.95
N LEU A 431 -27.86 -11.10 -2.75
CA LEU A 431 -27.32 -12.14 -1.88
C LEU A 431 -28.07 -12.19 -0.57
N PHE A 432 -28.49 -13.37 -0.15
CA PHE A 432 -28.89 -13.60 1.24
C PHE A 432 -27.64 -13.90 2.04
N GLU A 433 -27.48 -13.24 3.18
CA GLU A 433 -26.34 -13.41 4.06
C GLU A 433 -26.78 -13.76 5.47
N TYR A 434 -26.11 -14.75 6.04
CA TYR A 434 -26.12 -15.04 7.45
C TYR A 434 -24.77 -14.68 8.04
N GLN A 435 -24.78 -13.97 9.17
CA GLN A 435 -23.60 -13.63 9.94
C GLN A 435 -23.78 -14.00 11.42
N ASN A 436 -22.73 -14.53 12.03
CA ASN A 436 -22.69 -14.69 13.48
C ASN A 436 -22.33 -13.37 14.16
N GLN A 437 -22.75 -13.21 15.41
CA GLN A 437 -22.54 -11.96 16.16
C GLN A 437 -21.47 -12.14 17.22
N ALA A 438 -20.28 -12.53 16.79
CA ALA A 438 -19.15 -12.65 17.68
C ALA A 438 -18.54 -11.27 18.02
N ASP A 439 -18.15 -11.10 19.28
CA ASP A 439 -17.46 -9.89 19.77
C ASP A 439 -15.99 -9.82 19.31
N ARG A 440 -15.39 -10.96 18.98
CA ARG A 440 -13.99 -11.06 18.55
C ARG A 440 -13.92 -11.31 17.06
N LYS A 441 -13.06 -10.57 16.35
CA LYS A 441 -12.90 -10.69 14.88
C LYS A 441 -12.58 -12.11 14.43
N LEU A 442 -11.66 -12.81 15.10
CA LEU A 442 -11.29 -14.20 14.78
C LEU A 442 -12.43 -15.23 14.92
N SER A 443 -13.50 -14.87 15.64
CA SER A 443 -14.67 -15.70 15.82
C SER A 443 -15.85 -15.28 14.94
N GLN A 444 -15.68 -14.22 14.13
CA GLN A 444 -16.70 -13.80 13.17
C GLN A 444 -16.75 -14.76 11.98
N PHE A 445 -17.95 -15.13 11.60
CA PHE A 445 -18.26 -16.02 10.50
C PHE A 445 -19.47 -15.48 9.76
N HIS A 446 -19.42 -15.50 8.43
CA HIS A 446 -20.56 -15.24 7.58
C HIS A 446 -20.58 -16.16 6.37
N VAL A 447 -21.79 -16.37 5.85
CA VAL A 447 -22.02 -17.08 4.60
C VAL A 447 -23.08 -16.32 3.82
N SER A 448 -22.82 -16.08 2.55
CA SER A 448 -23.81 -15.51 1.64
C SER A 448 -23.97 -16.34 0.39
N ALA A 449 -25.19 -16.36 -0.13
CA ALA A 449 -25.54 -17.07 -1.34
C ALA A 449 -26.64 -16.32 -2.10
N GLY A 450 -26.57 -16.33 -3.42
CA GLY A 450 -27.58 -15.69 -4.26
C GLY A 450 -27.16 -15.57 -5.72
N VAL A 451 -27.61 -14.51 -6.37
CA VAL A 451 -27.36 -14.27 -7.80
C VAL A 451 -26.59 -12.98 -7.98
N LEU A 452 -25.60 -13.01 -8.86
CA LEU A 452 -24.87 -11.85 -9.35
C LEU A 452 -25.32 -11.55 -10.77
N LEU A 453 -26.01 -10.44 -10.95
CA LEU A 453 -26.43 -9.95 -12.27
C LEU A 453 -25.34 -9.06 -12.85
N GLY A 454 -25.18 -9.07 -14.16
CA GLY A 454 -24.21 -8.21 -14.82
C GLY A 454 -24.63 -7.74 -16.20
N VAL A 455 -24.29 -6.50 -16.53
CA VAL A 455 -24.40 -5.91 -17.87
C VAL A 455 -22.99 -5.71 -18.40
N ARG A 456 -22.70 -6.24 -19.58
CA ARG A 456 -21.38 -6.09 -20.20
C ARG A 456 -21.18 -4.64 -20.65
N ILE A 457 -20.13 -4.00 -20.14
CA ILE A 457 -19.75 -2.62 -20.46
C ILE A 457 -18.56 -2.54 -21.42
N GLY A 458 -17.83 -3.65 -21.61
CA GLY A 458 -16.73 -3.69 -22.57
C GLY A 458 -16.23 -5.11 -22.83
N SER A 459 -15.62 -5.30 -23.99
CA SER A 459 -14.87 -6.50 -24.32
C SER A 459 -13.76 -6.18 -25.32
N HIS A 460 -12.62 -6.82 -25.17
CA HIS A 460 -11.54 -6.73 -26.14
C HIS A 460 -10.64 -7.96 -26.12
N SER A 461 -10.14 -8.33 -27.29
CA SER A 461 -9.03 -9.27 -27.43
C SER A 461 -7.72 -8.50 -27.40
N LYS A 462 -6.70 -9.06 -26.72
CA LYS A 462 -5.34 -8.51 -26.69
C LYS A 462 -4.34 -9.59 -27.06
N LEU A 463 -3.54 -9.30 -28.10
CA LEU A 463 -2.41 -10.10 -28.55
C LEU A 463 -1.11 -9.33 -28.29
N ILE A 464 -0.06 -10.03 -27.87
CA ILE A 464 1.30 -9.49 -27.78
C ILE A 464 2.21 -10.41 -28.59
N TYR A 465 2.80 -9.88 -29.65
CA TYR A 465 3.73 -10.57 -30.53
C TYR A 465 5.14 -10.50 -29.95
N ASN A 466 5.83 -11.63 -29.91
CA ASN A 466 7.24 -11.67 -29.55
C ASN A 466 8.13 -11.20 -30.73
N GLN A 467 7.61 -11.30 -31.96
CA GLN A 467 8.34 -11.02 -33.20
C GLN A 467 7.49 -10.16 -34.13
N THR A 468 8.04 -9.05 -34.60
CA THR A 468 7.40 -8.08 -35.52
C THR A 468 7.80 -8.35 -36.98
N ASP A 469 6.99 -7.91 -37.95
CA ASP A 469 7.18 -8.11 -39.41
C ASP A 469 7.46 -9.57 -39.85
N THR A 470 7.01 -10.55 -39.06
CA THR A 470 7.28 -11.97 -39.29
C THR A 470 6.08 -12.65 -39.95
N PRO A 471 6.26 -13.39 -41.06
CA PRO A 471 5.17 -14.13 -41.69
C PRO A 471 4.52 -15.16 -40.74
N TYR A 472 3.20 -15.22 -40.75
CA TYR A 472 2.42 -16.21 -40.02
C TYR A 472 1.25 -16.73 -40.86
N GLU A 473 0.80 -17.92 -40.47
CA GLU A 473 -0.41 -18.57 -40.97
C GLU A 473 -1.45 -18.65 -39.84
N LEU A 474 -2.72 -18.41 -40.17
CA LEU A 474 -3.85 -18.70 -39.29
C LEU A 474 -4.46 -20.04 -39.66
N ILE A 475 -4.50 -20.96 -38.70
CA ILE A 475 -5.02 -22.32 -38.88
C ILE A 475 -6.38 -22.44 -38.23
N ASP A 476 -7.36 -22.90 -38.99
CA ASP A 476 -8.67 -23.27 -38.49
C ASP A 476 -8.55 -24.60 -37.70
N PRO A 477 -8.92 -24.62 -36.41
CA PRO A 477 -8.75 -25.79 -35.56
C PRO A 477 -9.67 -26.96 -35.96
N ALA A 478 -10.84 -26.68 -36.52
CA ALA A 478 -11.79 -27.70 -36.96
C ALA A 478 -11.29 -28.43 -38.21
N THR A 479 -10.78 -27.69 -39.20
CA THR A 479 -10.36 -28.27 -40.49
C THR A 479 -8.86 -28.58 -40.58
N GLY A 480 -8.04 -27.88 -39.79
CA GLY A 480 -6.58 -27.88 -39.92
C GLY A 480 -6.04 -27.09 -41.11
N ASN A 481 -6.90 -26.40 -41.87
CA ASN A 481 -6.50 -25.66 -43.06
C ASN A 481 -6.00 -24.26 -42.71
N THR A 482 -5.06 -23.75 -43.50
CA THR A 482 -4.63 -22.36 -43.45
C THR A 482 -5.68 -21.46 -44.08
N VAL A 483 -6.15 -20.46 -43.32
CA VAL A 483 -7.19 -19.52 -43.73
C VAL A 483 -6.59 -18.21 -44.24
N ILE A 484 -5.54 -17.73 -43.57
CA ILE A 484 -4.87 -16.47 -43.90
C ILE A 484 -3.37 -16.67 -43.78
N VAL A 485 -2.62 -16.06 -44.70
CA VAL A 485 -1.17 -15.85 -44.61
C VAL A 485 -0.93 -14.34 -44.55
N ASN A 486 -0.25 -13.86 -43.51
CA ASN A 486 0.03 -12.43 -43.33
C ASN A 486 1.35 -12.24 -42.55
N LYS A 487 1.72 -11.01 -42.21
CA LYS A 487 2.85 -10.68 -41.34
C LYS A 487 2.39 -10.10 -40.01
N SER A 488 3.15 -10.36 -38.94
CA SER A 488 2.92 -9.72 -37.63
C SER A 488 3.09 -8.20 -37.73
N PRO A 489 2.32 -7.43 -36.95
CA PRO A 489 2.41 -5.97 -36.95
C PRO A 489 3.81 -5.49 -36.55
N LEU A 490 4.13 -4.25 -36.91
CA LEU A 490 5.36 -3.57 -36.47
C LEU A 490 5.31 -3.22 -34.98
N GLU A 491 4.12 -3.04 -34.42
CA GLU A 491 3.91 -2.88 -32.98
C GLU A 491 3.73 -4.24 -32.32
N GLU A 492 4.38 -4.43 -31.17
CA GLU A 492 4.28 -5.70 -30.42
C GLU A 492 2.87 -5.97 -29.89
N THR A 493 2.08 -4.93 -29.59
CA THR A 493 0.74 -5.09 -29.00
C THR A 493 -0.36 -4.82 -30.01
N TYR A 494 -1.27 -5.78 -30.16
CA TYR A 494 -2.50 -5.60 -30.92
C TYR A 494 -3.72 -5.75 -29.99
N LYS A 495 -4.68 -4.84 -30.12
CA LYS A 495 -5.95 -4.88 -29.38
C LYS A 495 -7.12 -4.70 -30.33
N GLN A 496 -8.14 -5.54 -30.18
CA GLN A 496 -9.39 -5.46 -30.93
C GLN A 496 -10.56 -5.33 -29.96
N PHE A 497 -11.23 -4.17 -29.99
CA PHE A 497 -12.38 -3.85 -29.16
C PHE A 497 -13.67 -4.20 -29.92
N GLU A 498 -14.16 -5.40 -29.70
CA GLU A 498 -15.35 -5.92 -30.37
C GLU A 498 -16.21 -6.73 -29.41
N SER A 499 -17.40 -7.09 -29.84
CA SER A 499 -18.33 -7.86 -29.00
C SER A 499 -17.98 -9.35 -28.86
N PHE A 500 -17.21 -9.93 -29.78
CA PHE A 500 -16.87 -11.37 -29.82
C PHE A 500 -18.08 -12.30 -29.60
N HIS A 501 -19.26 -11.86 -30.02
CA HIS A 501 -20.54 -12.51 -29.77
C HIS A 501 -20.87 -12.85 -28.30
N LEU A 502 -20.19 -12.24 -27.34
CA LEU A 502 -20.47 -12.44 -25.91
C LEU A 502 -21.88 -11.98 -25.56
N ASN A 503 -22.45 -12.63 -24.55
CA ASN A 503 -23.75 -12.27 -24.01
C ASN A 503 -23.68 -10.86 -23.38
N PRO A 504 -24.58 -9.92 -23.75
CA PRO A 504 -24.62 -8.60 -23.13
C PRO A 504 -25.04 -8.64 -21.66
N PHE A 505 -25.71 -9.70 -21.21
CA PHE A 505 -26.16 -9.88 -19.84
C PHE A 505 -25.62 -11.18 -19.27
N LYS A 506 -25.26 -11.18 -17.99
CA LYS A 506 -24.92 -12.38 -17.24
C LYS A 506 -25.76 -12.51 -15.98
N ALA A 507 -26.02 -13.75 -15.59
CA ALA A 507 -26.50 -14.10 -14.27
C ALA A 507 -25.65 -15.26 -13.75
N ASP A 508 -25.01 -15.06 -12.60
CA ASP A 508 -24.15 -16.05 -11.99
C ASP A 508 -24.71 -16.45 -10.62
N ALA A 509 -24.75 -17.74 -10.32
CA ALA A 509 -24.93 -18.21 -8.95
C ALA A 509 -23.67 -17.87 -8.17
N MET A 510 -23.82 -17.25 -7.00
CA MET A 510 -22.71 -16.77 -6.18
C MET A 510 -22.81 -17.34 -4.76
N VAL A 511 -21.68 -17.78 -4.22
CA VAL A 511 -21.52 -18.15 -2.82
C VAL A 511 -20.28 -17.46 -2.24
N ARG A 512 -20.37 -16.96 -1.01
CA ARG A 512 -19.25 -16.37 -0.28
C ARG A 512 -19.22 -16.90 1.14
N ILE A 513 -18.02 -17.14 1.66
CA ILE A 513 -17.80 -17.65 3.01
C ILE A 513 -16.67 -16.84 3.63
N GLY A 514 -16.93 -16.26 4.80
CA GLY A 514 -15.95 -15.51 5.57
C GLY A 514 -15.72 -16.12 6.95
N TRP A 515 -14.45 -16.19 7.34
CA TRP A 515 -14.03 -16.52 8.69
C TRP A 515 -12.91 -15.55 9.11
N GLY A 516 -13.23 -14.68 10.07
CA GLY A 516 -12.30 -13.69 10.60
C GLY A 516 -11.82 -12.71 9.53
N TYR A 517 -10.57 -12.88 9.09
CA TYR A 517 -9.96 -12.05 8.05
C TYR A 517 -10.03 -12.68 6.65
N ILE A 518 -10.31 -13.99 6.56
CA ILE A 518 -10.32 -14.72 5.30
C ILE A 518 -11.74 -14.70 4.74
N ASN A 519 -11.86 -14.32 3.47
CA ASN A 519 -13.14 -14.19 2.78
C ASN A 519 -12.96 -14.80 1.38
N LEU A 520 -13.63 -15.92 1.15
CA LEU A 520 -13.58 -16.67 -0.10
C LEU A 520 -14.90 -16.49 -0.84
N PHE A 521 -14.85 -16.49 -2.17
CA PHE A 521 -16.05 -16.49 -2.98
C PHE A 521 -15.90 -17.39 -4.21
N GLY A 522 -17.04 -17.85 -4.70
CA GLY A 522 -17.17 -18.56 -5.96
C GLY A 522 -18.39 -18.06 -6.73
N THR A 523 -18.26 -17.98 -8.04
CA THR A 523 -19.38 -17.73 -8.96
C THR A 523 -19.43 -18.81 -10.03
N TYR A 524 -20.64 -19.13 -10.48
CA TYR A 524 -20.88 -20.05 -11.59
C TYR A 524 -21.99 -19.48 -12.48
N GLY A 525 -21.70 -19.33 -13.77
CA GLY A 525 -22.60 -18.75 -14.75
C GLY A 525 -23.83 -19.63 -14.96
N ILE A 526 -25.00 -19.05 -14.73
CA ILE A 526 -26.30 -19.63 -15.10
C ILE A 526 -26.56 -19.36 -16.59
N THR A 527 -26.05 -18.23 -17.09
CA THR A 527 -26.08 -17.86 -18.50
C THR A 527 -24.79 -18.24 -19.21
N THR A 528 -24.87 -18.58 -20.49
CA THR A 528 -23.70 -18.85 -21.34
C THR A 528 -22.90 -17.58 -21.63
N LEU A 529 -21.58 -17.73 -21.78
CA LEU A 529 -20.63 -16.66 -22.09
C LEU A 529 -20.92 -16.03 -23.46
N PHE A 530 -21.28 -16.84 -24.44
CA PHE A 530 -21.67 -16.39 -25.78
C PHE A 530 -23.19 -16.35 -25.93
N ARG A 531 -23.66 -15.49 -26.85
CA ARG A 531 -25.06 -15.48 -27.27
C ARG A 531 -25.43 -16.83 -27.88
N SER A 532 -26.69 -17.22 -27.72
CA SER A 532 -27.24 -18.46 -28.29
C SER A 532 -26.92 -18.58 -29.78
N GLU A 533 -26.42 -19.75 -30.19
CA GLU A 533 -25.98 -20.08 -31.56
C GLU A 533 -24.86 -19.20 -32.13
N LYS A 534 -24.20 -18.37 -31.31
CA LYS A 534 -23.10 -17.51 -31.74
C LYS A 534 -21.73 -17.93 -31.24
N GLY A 535 -21.62 -19.09 -30.61
CA GLY A 535 -20.39 -19.68 -30.10
C GLY A 535 -20.71 -20.97 -29.34
N PRO A 536 -19.69 -21.69 -28.85
CA PRO A 536 -19.90 -22.87 -28.03
C PRO A 536 -20.60 -22.52 -26.70
N GLU A 537 -21.37 -23.46 -26.16
CA GLU A 537 -22.02 -23.27 -24.86
C GLU A 537 -20.98 -23.38 -23.74
N LEU A 538 -20.60 -22.22 -23.20
CA LEU A 538 -19.63 -22.10 -22.11
C LEU A 538 -20.25 -21.40 -20.91
N TYR A 539 -20.11 -22.00 -19.74
CA TYR A 539 -20.58 -21.46 -18.46
C TYR A 539 -19.38 -20.92 -17.67
N PRO A 540 -19.22 -19.59 -17.54
CA PRO A 540 -18.08 -19.00 -16.84
C PRO A 540 -18.11 -19.31 -15.34
N PHE A 541 -16.95 -19.39 -14.72
CA PHE A 541 -16.84 -19.45 -13.26
C PHE A 541 -15.67 -18.59 -12.79
N SER A 542 -15.76 -18.12 -11.55
CA SER A 542 -14.65 -17.45 -10.86
C SER A 542 -14.55 -17.98 -9.44
N VAL A 543 -13.32 -18.25 -8.99
CA VAL A 543 -13.04 -18.60 -7.59
C VAL A 543 -11.95 -17.67 -7.08
N GLY A 544 -12.17 -17.05 -5.93
CA GLY A 544 -11.30 -15.98 -5.47
C GLY A 544 -11.38 -15.66 -4.00
N ILE A 545 -10.63 -14.63 -3.64
CA ILE A 545 -10.53 -14.09 -2.28
C ILE A 545 -10.85 -12.60 -2.29
N LYS A 546 -11.46 -12.11 -1.22
CA LYS A 546 -11.53 -10.68 -0.94
C LYS A 546 -10.23 -10.25 -0.26
N LEU A 547 -9.64 -9.18 -0.77
CA LEU A 547 -8.41 -8.60 -0.22
C LEU A 547 -8.70 -7.46 0.75
N ILE A 548 -9.70 -6.62 0.43
CA ILE A 548 -10.08 -5.45 1.22
C ILE A 548 -11.60 -5.36 1.23
N GLY A 549 -12.20 -5.16 2.40
CA GLY A 549 -13.62 -4.79 2.56
C GLY A 549 -13.74 -3.39 3.13
N TRP A 550 -14.89 -2.75 2.92
CA TRP A 550 -15.23 -1.44 3.49
C TRP A 550 -16.70 -1.38 3.84
#